data_AF-A0A7U9NIP7-F1
#
_entry.id   AF-A0A7U9NIP7-F1
#
_cell.length_a   1.000
_cell.length_b   1.000
_cell.length_c   1.000
_cell.angle_alpha   90.00
_cell.angle_beta   90.00
_cell.angle_gamma   90.00
#
_symmetry.space_group_name_H-M   'P 1'
#
loop_
_entity.id
_entity.type
_entity.pdbx_description
1 polymer ?
#
loop_
_entity_poly.entity_id
_entity_poly.type
_entity_poly.pdbx_seq_one_letter_code
_entity_poly.pdbx_strand_id
1 'polypeptide(L)'
;MFKKERRSWIILICVIMVPVFCFVIAPLLIYGIGHFWSSTEKVYEVNWNITLPDDMDLLDDRKTESFRGDGVRHTVYSVHGKEDYFQDFRTSGSAEIEKVCFDVLADLQVEEPYIPDFKMGYVWKKYTKYSDFLIVLYIPDKSELHLFQQFI
;
A
#
# COMPACT_ATOMS: atom_id res chain seq x y z
N MET A 1 -43.15 29.95 32.50
CA MET A 1 -41.93 30.74 32.17
C MET A 1 -40.67 29.88 31.95
N PHE A 2 -40.55 28.69 32.53
CA PHE A 2 -39.35 27.83 32.43
C PHE A 2 -39.01 27.20 31.06
N LYS A 3 -39.94 27.22 30.09
CA LYS A 3 -39.75 26.56 28.78
C LYS A 3 -38.88 27.38 27.80
N LYS A 4 -38.80 28.70 27.98
CA LYS A 4 -38.05 29.62 27.11
C LYS A 4 -36.57 29.63 27.45
N GLU A 5 -36.22 29.72 28.73
CA GLU A 5 -34.83 29.70 29.20
C GLU A 5 -34.15 28.36 28.90
N ARG A 6 -34.84 27.23 29.17
CA ARG A 6 -34.32 25.90 28.88
C ARG A 6 -34.02 25.69 27.38
N ARG A 7 -34.80 26.31 26.48
CA ARG A 7 -34.53 26.30 25.03
C ARG A 7 -33.32 27.16 24.67
N SER A 8 -33.14 28.31 25.29
CA SER A 8 -31.97 29.17 25.07
C SER A 8 -30.66 28.50 25.51
N TRP A 9 -30.65 27.78 26.64
CA TRP A 9 -29.49 27.00 27.08
C TRP A 9 -29.18 25.82 26.15
N ILE A 10 -30.20 25.13 25.64
CA ILE A 10 -30.00 24.06 24.64
C ILE A 10 -29.37 24.63 23.36
N ILE A 11 -29.85 25.79 22.88
CA ILE A 11 -29.30 26.44 21.69
C ILE A 11 -27.83 26.84 21.93
N LEU A 12 -27.51 27.41 23.09
CA LEU A 12 -26.15 27.82 23.43
C LEU A 12 -25.19 26.62 23.50
N ILE A 13 -25.64 25.51 24.11
CA ILE A 13 -24.88 24.25 24.19
C ILE A 13 -24.64 23.68 22.79
N CYS A 14 -25.66 23.67 21.92
CA CYS A 14 -25.50 23.22 20.54
C CYS A 14 -24.52 24.09 19.74
N VAL A 15 -24.55 25.42 19.92
CA VAL A 15 -23.64 26.35 19.23
C VAL A 15 -22.17 26.12 19.62
N ILE A 16 -21.89 25.62 20.82
CA ILE A 16 -20.53 25.29 21.27
C ILE A 16 -20.16 23.85 20.89
N MET A 17 -21.08 22.90 21.05
CA MET A 17 -20.83 21.47 20.77
C MET A 17 -20.63 21.17 19.28
N VAL A 18 -21.37 21.84 18.39
CA VAL A 18 -21.26 21.62 16.93
C VAL A 18 -19.86 21.96 16.40
N PRO A 19 -19.26 23.14 16.68
CA PRO A 19 -17.89 23.42 16.23
C PRO A 19 -16.86 22.53 16.92
N VAL A 20 -17.01 22.19 18.20
CA VAL A 20 -16.11 21.22 18.86
C VAL A 20 -16.17 19.85 18.16
N PHE A 21 -17.37 19.39 17.81
CA PHE A 21 -17.52 18.15 17.05
C PHE A 21 -16.90 18.25 15.65
N CYS A 22 -17.18 19.32 14.90
CA CYS A 22 -16.68 19.49 13.52
C CYS A 22 -15.16 19.70 13.43
N PHE A 23 -14.56 20.41 14.38
CA PHE A 23 -13.14 20.79 14.32
C PHE A 23 -12.21 19.92 15.15
N VAL A 24 -12.73 19.13 16.09
CA VAL A 24 -11.92 18.26 16.96
C VAL A 24 -12.29 16.80 16.77
N ILE A 25 -13.56 16.44 16.99
CA ILE A 25 -13.98 15.04 17.02
C ILE A 25 -14.01 14.43 15.61
N ALA A 26 -14.61 15.12 14.63
CA ALA A 26 -14.71 14.62 13.26
C ALA A 26 -13.33 14.42 12.59
N PRO A 27 -12.36 15.35 12.69
CA PRO A 27 -11.02 15.12 12.14
C PRO A 27 -10.31 13.95 12.82
N LEU A 28 -10.45 13.78 14.14
CA LEU A 28 -9.88 12.64 14.86
C LEU A 28 -10.50 11.30 14.42
N LEU A 29 -11.81 11.26 14.19
CA LEU A 29 -12.49 10.06 13.67
C LEU A 29 -12.06 9.75 12.24
N ILE A 30 -11.97 10.76 11.37
CA ILE A 30 -11.48 10.59 9.98
C ILE A 30 -10.05 10.09 9.99
N TYR A 31 -9.18 10.65 10.83
CA TYR A 31 -7.80 10.20 10.99
C TYR A 31 -7.72 8.76 11.50
N GLY A 32 -8.49 8.42 12.54
CA GLY A 32 -8.51 7.07 13.11
C GLY A 32 -9.02 6.02 12.13
N ILE A 33 -10.08 6.33 11.38
CA ILE A 33 -10.62 5.44 10.33
C ILE A 33 -9.61 5.31 9.19
N GLY A 34 -9.01 6.42 8.72
CA GLY A 34 -8.00 6.38 7.68
C GLY A 34 -6.81 5.49 8.05
N HIS A 35 -6.32 5.61 9.28
CA HIS A 35 -5.20 4.81 9.76
C HIS A 35 -5.55 3.33 9.94
N PHE A 36 -6.74 3.00 10.46
CA PHE A 36 -7.15 1.61 10.66
C PHE A 36 -7.40 0.85 9.35
N TRP A 37 -7.77 1.58 8.28
CA TRP A 37 -8.07 0.99 6.99
C TRP A 37 -6.88 0.92 6.03
N SER A 38 -5.77 1.60 6.32
CA SER A 38 -4.59 1.61 5.44
C SER A 38 -3.66 0.43 5.69
N SER A 39 -4.01 -0.77 5.20
CA SER A 39 -3.00 -1.82 4.97
C SER A 39 -2.15 -1.43 3.76
N THR A 40 -0.86 -1.77 3.77
CA THR A 40 0.03 -1.56 2.61
C THR A 40 -0.53 -2.22 1.36
N GLU A 41 -1.15 -3.40 1.49
CA GLU A 41 -1.79 -4.14 0.39
C GLU A 41 -2.89 -3.31 -0.27
N LYS A 42 -3.80 -2.74 0.53
CA LYS A 42 -4.91 -1.91 0.04
C LYS A 42 -4.42 -0.69 -0.74
N VAL A 43 -3.24 -0.16 -0.41
CA VAL A 43 -2.64 0.94 -1.19
C VAL A 43 -2.32 0.47 -2.61
N TYR A 44 -1.76 -0.73 -2.77
CA TYR A 44 -1.49 -1.31 -4.08
C TYR A 44 -2.79 -1.60 -4.85
N GLU A 45 -3.77 -2.20 -4.19
CA GLU A 45 -5.05 -2.53 -4.80
C GLU A 45 -5.77 -1.29 -5.34
N VAL A 46 -5.82 -0.21 -4.56
CA VAL A 46 -6.47 1.05 -4.97
C VAL A 46 -5.68 1.76 -6.07
N ASN A 47 -4.36 1.85 -5.96
CA ASN A 47 -3.54 2.61 -6.91
C ASN A 47 -3.49 1.94 -8.29
N TRP A 48 -3.39 0.61 -8.30
CA TRP A 48 -3.18 -0.20 -9.50
C TRP A 48 -4.42 -0.93 -9.98
N ASN A 49 -5.53 -0.85 -9.23
CA ASN A 49 -6.77 -1.55 -9.51
C ASN A 49 -6.54 -3.08 -9.68
N ILE A 50 -5.79 -3.64 -8.74
CA ILE A 50 -5.48 -5.08 -8.63
C ILE A 50 -6.08 -5.63 -7.34
N THR A 51 -6.10 -6.96 -7.20
CA THR A 51 -6.48 -7.64 -5.95
C THR A 51 -5.31 -8.50 -5.54
N LEU A 52 -4.74 -8.26 -4.37
CA LEU A 52 -3.62 -9.06 -3.86
C LEU A 52 -4.15 -10.30 -3.12
N PRO A 53 -3.33 -11.34 -2.92
CA PRO A 53 -3.70 -12.48 -2.08
C PRO A 53 -4.09 -12.05 -0.65
N ASP A 54 -5.26 -12.44 -0.15
CA ASP A 54 -5.68 -12.04 1.22
C ASP A 54 -4.84 -12.63 2.39
N ASP A 55 -4.05 -13.68 2.16
CA ASP A 55 -3.31 -14.39 3.21
C ASP A 55 -1.80 -14.21 3.01
N MET A 56 -1.31 -13.06 3.50
CA MET A 56 0.06 -12.63 3.35
C MET A 56 0.59 -12.01 4.66
N ASP A 57 1.86 -12.29 4.94
CA ASP A 57 2.59 -11.67 6.04
C ASP A 57 3.60 -10.67 5.47
N LEU A 58 3.53 -9.41 5.92
CA LEU A 58 4.49 -8.38 5.53
C LEU A 58 5.87 -8.67 6.13
N LEU A 59 6.88 -8.82 5.26
CA LEU A 59 8.28 -9.07 5.65
C LEU A 59 9.13 -7.79 5.66
N ASP A 60 9.03 -6.97 4.61
CA ASP A 60 9.74 -5.69 4.50
C ASP A 60 8.92 -4.68 3.68
N ASP A 61 9.06 -3.40 4.00
CA ASP A 61 8.41 -2.30 3.27
C ASP A 61 9.32 -1.07 3.28
N ARG A 62 9.87 -0.75 2.11
CA ARG A 62 10.78 0.39 1.93
C ARG A 62 10.26 1.31 0.85
N LYS A 63 10.27 2.60 1.12
CA LYS A 63 9.85 3.64 0.18
C LYS A 63 10.77 4.85 0.29
N THR A 64 10.91 5.58 -0.81
CA THR A 64 11.49 6.92 -0.76
C THR A 64 10.50 7.88 -0.13
N GLU A 65 10.99 8.75 0.75
CA GLU A 65 10.20 9.86 1.28
C GLU A 65 10.10 10.97 0.23
N SER A 66 8.92 11.14 -0.36
CA SER A 66 8.61 12.28 -1.22
C SER A 66 7.33 12.98 -0.81
N PHE A 67 7.38 14.31 -0.85
CA PHE A 67 6.25 15.18 -0.59
C PHE A 67 5.24 15.24 -1.76
N ARG A 68 5.67 14.91 -2.99
CA ARG A 68 4.83 15.02 -4.19
C ARG A 68 4.13 13.70 -4.56
N GLY A 69 4.43 12.62 -3.86
CA GLY A 69 3.87 11.29 -4.12
C GLY A 69 4.56 10.53 -5.26
N ASP A 70 5.61 11.13 -5.86
CA ASP A 70 6.58 10.46 -6.73
C ASP A 70 7.57 9.64 -5.88
N GLY A 71 8.25 8.69 -6.51
CA GLY A 71 9.29 7.89 -5.89
C GLY A 71 9.09 6.39 -6.05
N VAL A 72 10.00 5.64 -5.43
CA VAL A 72 10.06 4.19 -5.53
C VAL A 72 9.63 3.54 -4.22
N ARG A 73 9.02 2.35 -4.34
CA ARG A 73 8.65 1.51 -3.20
C ARG A 73 8.91 0.04 -3.53
N HIS A 74 9.47 -0.66 -2.55
CA HIS A 74 9.65 -2.09 -2.56
C HIS A 74 8.99 -2.68 -1.32
N THR A 75 8.10 -3.65 -1.53
CA THR A 75 7.42 -4.35 -0.43
C THR A 75 7.57 -5.85 -0.65
N VAL A 76 7.84 -6.58 0.42
CA VAL A 76 8.03 -8.03 0.41
C VAL A 76 6.99 -8.68 1.33
N TYR A 77 6.30 -9.70 0.82
CA TYR A 77 5.35 -10.51 1.57
C TYR A 77 5.73 -11.99 1.51
N SER A 78 5.46 -12.72 2.59
CA SER A 78 5.31 -14.17 2.57
C SER A 78 3.87 -14.50 2.22
N VAL A 79 3.63 -15.35 1.23
CA VAL A 79 2.28 -15.72 0.75
C VAL A 79 1.96 -17.16 1.15
N HIS A 80 0.79 -17.39 1.72
CA HIS A 80 0.35 -18.75 2.08
C HIS A 80 -0.76 -19.24 1.13
N GLY A 81 -0.51 -20.35 0.43
CA GLY A 81 -1.57 -21.17 -0.18
C GLY A 81 -2.36 -20.58 -1.36
N LYS A 82 -1.81 -19.63 -2.14
CA LYS A 82 -2.50 -19.02 -3.30
C LYS A 82 -1.68 -19.00 -4.59
N GLU A 83 -1.30 -20.18 -5.08
CA GLU A 83 -0.61 -20.35 -6.38
C GLU A 83 -1.49 -19.93 -7.57
N ASP A 84 -2.81 -20.07 -7.45
CA ASP A 84 -3.78 -19.75 -8.52
C ASP A 84 -3.76 -18.28 -8.96
N TYR A 85 -3.43 -17.37 -8.04
CA TYR A 85 -3.33 -15.94 -8.34
C TYR A 85 -2.25 -15.64 -9.38
N PHE A 86 -1.19 -16.46 -9.44
CA PHE A 86 -0.03 -16.25 -10.29
C PHE A 86 -0.10 -16.98 -11.64
N GLN A 87 -1.19 -17.68 -11.95
CA GLN A 87 -1.28 -18.51 -13.16
C GLN A 87 -1.15 -17.72 -14.47
N ASP A 88 -1.57 -16.45 -14.49
CA ASP A 88 -1.51 -15.60 -15.68
C ASP A 88 -0.20 -14.78 -15.77
N PHE A 89 0.76 -15.05 -14.89
CA PHE A 89 2.04 -14.36 -14.85
C PHE A 89 2.99 -14.94 -15.89
N ARG A 90 3.97 -14.11 -16.28
CA ARG A 90 5.05 -14.54 -17.17
C ARG A 90 6.03 -15.38 -16.38
N THR A 91 6.33 -16.58 -16.89
CA THR A 91 7.26 -17.56 -16.28
C THR A 91 8.67 -17.46 -16.85
N SER A 92 8.84 -16.77 -17.98
CA SER A 92 10.15 -16.53 -18.58
C SER A 92 10.85 -15.38 -17.86
N GLY A 93 12.07 -15.63 -17.38
CA GLY A 93 12.92 -14.57 -16.86
C GLY A 93 13.14 -13.47 -17.90
N SER A 94 13.34 -12.23 -17.44
CA SER A 94 13.52 -11.07 -18.31
C SER A 94 14.58 -10.14 -17.75
N ALA A 95 15.71 -10.04 -18.47
CA ALA A 95 16.81 -9.15 -18.11
C ALA A 95 16.38 -7.68 -17.99
N GLU A 96 15.34 -7.27 -18.74
CA GLU A 96 14.76 -5.93 -18.62
C GLU A 96 14.06 -5.75 -17.27
N ILE A 97 13.25 -6.73 -16.85
CA ILE A 97 12.52 -6.69 -15.57
C ILE A 97 13.50 -6.77 -14.40
N GLU A 98 14.48 -7.67 -14.47
CA GLU A 98 15.52 -7.79 -13.46
C GLU A 98 16.27 -6.48 -13.28
N LYS A 99 16.68 -5.84 -14.38
CA LYS A 99 17.35 -4.54 -14.33
C LYS A 99 16.49 -3.49 -13.63
N VAL A 100 15.22 -3.37 -13.99
CA VAL A 100 14.30 -2.40 -13.34
C VAL A 100 14.15 -2.68 -11.85
N CYS A 101 14.06 -3.95 -11.45
CA CYS A 101 14.00 -4.32 -10.04
C CYS A 101 15.30 -3.96 -9.31
N PHE A 102 16.46 -4.22 -9.92
CA PHE A 102 17.76 -3.84 -9.34
C PHE A 102 17.93 -2.33 -9.19
N ASP A 103 17.48 -1.54 -10.16
CA ASP A 103 17.52 -0.08 -10.09
C ASP A 103 16.68 0.42 -8.88
N VAL A 104 15.46 -0.12 -8.69
CA VAL A 104 14.61 0.20 -7.53
C VAL A 104 15.25 -0.21 -6.21
N LEU A 105 15.85 -1.41 -6.14
CA LEU A 105 16.52 -1.90 -4.93
C LEU A 105 17.74 -1.05 -4.56
N ALA A 106 18.50 -0.61 -5.56
CA ALA A 106 19.66 0.25 -5.37
C ALA A 106 19.25 1.63 -4.84
N ASP A 107 18.19 2.23 -5.40
CA ASP A 107 17.66 3.52 -4.94
C ASP A 107 17.17 3.45 -3.49
N LEU A 108 16.60 2.32 -3.08
CA LEU A 108 16.11 2.08 -1.73
C LEU A 108 17.18 1.53 -0.76
N GLN A 109 18.40 1.27 -1.25
CA GLN A 109 19.48 0.66 -0.47
C GLN A 109 19.01 -0.61 0.28
N VAL A 110 18.26 -1.46 -0.42
CA VAL A 110 17.76 -2.71 0.16
C VAL A 110 18.91 -3.67 0.42
N GLU A 111 18.93 -4.26 1.59
CA GLU A 111 19.93 -5.23 2.01
C GLU A 111 19.33 -6.64 2.02
N GLU A 112 20.20 -7.66 1.98
CA GLU A 112 19.81 -9.04 2.26
C GLU A 112 19.11 -9.15 3.63
N PRO A 113 18.12 -10.04 3.80
CA PRO A 113 17.68 -11.08 2.87
C PRO A 113 16.54 -10.66 1.92
N TYR A 114 16.19 -9.38 1.84
CA TYR A 114 14.98 -8.92 1.15
C TYR A 114 15.16 -8.73 -0.37
N ILE A 115 16.37 -8.94 -0.88
CA ILE A 115 16.66 -8.93 -2.31
C ILE A 115 16.14 -10.24 -2.93
N PRO A 116 15.30 -10.19 -3.98
CA PRO A 116 14.85 -11.40 -4.67
C PRO A 116 16.02 -12.13 -5.33
N ASP A 117 16.05 -13.46 -5.20
CA ASP A 117 17.02 -14.29 -5.90
C ASP A 117 16.50 -14.62 -7.31
N PHE A 118 16.89 -13.81 -8.29
CA PHE A 118 16.52 -14.01 -9.71
C PHE A 118 17.11 -15.27 -10.35
N LYS A 119 18.02 -15.98 -9.66
CA LYS A 119 18.49 -17.30 -10.13
C LYS A 119 17.49 -18.40 -9.82
N MET A 120 16.59 -18.18 -8.86
CA MET A 120 15.46 -19.07 -8.61
C MET A 120 14.40 -18.91 -9.71
N GLY A 121 13.56 -19.92 -9.90
CA GLY A 121 12.40 -19.77 -10.76
C GLY A 121 11.48 -18.70 -10.20
N TYR A 122 11.09 -17.72 -11.01
CA TYR A 122 10.15 -16.67 -10.61
C TYR A 122 9.09 -16.45 -11.69
N VAL A 123 7.94 -15.93 -11.25
CA VAL A 123 6.89 -15.48 -12.14
C VAL A 123 6.63 -14.00 -11.92
N TRP A 124 6.32 -13.27 -12.97
CA TRP A 124 6.17 -11.83 -12.87
C TRP A 124 5.06 -11.27 -13.75
N LYS A 125 4.54 -10.11 -13.35
CA LYS A 125 3.58 -9.32 -14.11
C LYS A 125 3.85 -7.84 -13.91
N LYS A 126 3.88 -7.09 -15.01
CA LYS A 126 4.09 -5.63 -15.00
C LYS A 126 2.79 -4.93 -15.33
N TYR A 127 2.43 -3.98 -14.49
CA TYR A 127 1.35 -3.03 -14.68
C TYR A 127 1.99 -1.67 -14.98
N THR A 128 1.42 -0.95 -15.95
CA THR A 128 1.88 0.38 -16.34
C THR A 128 0.69 1.32 -16.38
N LYS A 129 0.83 2.51 -15.82
CA LYS A 129 -0.18 3.56 -15.83
C LYS A 129 0.51 4.88 -16.16
N TYR A 130 0.30 5.40 -17.36
CA TYR A 130 1.06 6.54 -17.89
C TYR A 130 2.58 6.25 -17.87
N SER A 131 3.33 6.98 -17.05
CA SER A 131 4.78 6.80 -16.85
C SER A 131 5.12 5.91 -15.63
N ASP A 132 4.12 5.55 -14.83
CA ASP A 132 4.28 4.80 -13.59
C ASP A 132 4.27 3.30 -13.86
N PHE A 133 4.92 2.52 -13.00
CA PHE A 133 4.79 1.07 -13.05
C PHE A 133 4.69 0.40 -11.68
N LEU A 134 4.12 -0.80 -11.71
CA LEU A 134 4.18 -1.82 -10.67
C LEU A 134 4.64 -3.13 -11.30
N ILE A 135 5.68 -3.74 -10.74
CA ILE A 135 6.09 -5.10 -11.05
C ILE A 135 5.73 -5.95 -9.84
N VAL A 136 4.91 -6.96 -10.10
CA VAL A 136 4.56 -8.02 -9.14
C VAL A 136 5.41 -9.22 -9.50
N LEU A 137 6.30 -9.62 -8.59
CA LEU A 137 7.23 -10.73 -8.78
C LEU A 137 7.05 -11.74 -7.66
N TYR A 138 6.86 -13.01 -8.00
CA TYR A 138 6.68 -14.08 -7.04
C TYR A 138 7.73 -15.17 -7.24
N ILE A 139 8.35 -15.60 -6.15
CA ILE A 139 9.33 -16.69 -6.08
C ILE A 139 8.65 -17.88 -5.39
N PRO A 140 8.13 -18.87 -6.14
CA PRO A 140 7.38 -19.99 -5.56
C PRO A 140 8.16 -20.79 -4.52
N ASP A 141 9.45 -21.04 -4.78
CA ASP A 141 10.30 -21.85 -3.90
C ASP A 141 10.46 -21.26 -2.49
N LYS A 142 10.34 -19.94 -2.35
CA LYS A 142 10.36 -19.23 -1.06
C LYS A 142 8.98 -18.81 -0.58
N SER A 143 7.96 -18.92 -1.43
CA SER A 143 6.64 -18.33 -1.21
C SER A 143 6.72 -16.81 -0.94
N GLU A 144 7.65 -16.13 -1.61
CA GLU A 144 7.90 -14.70 -1.44
C GLU A 144 7.33 -13.89 -2.61
N LEU A 145 6.54 -12.86 -2.29
CA LEU A 145 6.00 -11.89 -3.22
C LEU A 145 6.71 -10.56 -3.03
N HIS A 146 7.36 -10.08 -4.09
CA HIS A 146 8.00 -8.78 -4.16
C HIS A 146 7.19 -7.83 -5.05
N LEU A 147 6.89 -6.66 -4.53
CA LEU A 147 6.20 -5.58 -5.24
C LEU A 147 7.18 -4.43 -5.46
N PHE A 148 7.51 -4.13 -6.72
CA PHE A 148 8.35 -2.99 -7.09
C PHE A 148 7.49 -1.92 -7.76
N GLN A 149 7.43 -0.74 -7.17
CA GLN A 149 6.62 0.36 -7.67
C GLN A 149 7.48 1.60 -7.91
N GLN A 150 7.16 2.32 -8.98
CA GLN A 150 7.69 3.65 -9.23
C GLN A 150 6.58 4.58 -9.70
N PHE A 151 6.46 5.73 -9.03
CA PHE A 151 5.69 6.89 -9.47
C PHE A 151 6.65 7.99 -9.95
N ILE A 152 6.37 8.58 -11.11
CA ILE A 152 7.21 9.61 -11.75
C ILE A 152 6.48 10.96 -11.78
#